data_AF-A0A8J4S9M2-F1
#
_entry.id   AF-A0A8J4S9M2-F1
#
_cell.length_a   1.000
_cell.length_b   1.000
_cell.length_c   1.000
_cell.angle_alpha   90.00
_cell.angle_beta   90.00
_cell.angle_gamma   90.00
#
_symmetry.space_group_name_H-M   'P 1'
#
loop_
_entity.id
_entity.type
_entity.pdbx_description
1 polymer ?
#
loop_
_entity_poly.entity_id
_entity_poly.type
_entity_poly.pdbx_seq_one_letter_code
_entity_poly.pdbx_strand_id
1 'polypeptide(L)'
;MKQHATKTKRSCPFTGPGRKRRRSDQDLKKLQKDVEELEIRLQAARSRRTNDKAVQEGAQRLQSVLQACRVQAQNDVDMTFGYISGLKCTEQLEYEPSVDAPAFKQLEKNLQDQYDQLDLVFQDAGLNQDKTDYCDAQVVTGGQQGTFVRFSTAKVAPFELDTISGAMWSSAKKHAVLNMSSEDAGCSKSTMYIKRQCMLQHDKNSPDGIAVLLRGVCRRFVEPHRIVLLWEGTGDWPLDYVQRHPSSAPIRERGYCVVQNFHNSKNSRTPLSLFQTCIDMTPGLSAGIAMDQPEHLKMLSDMVIPSYRKLLEAREQLLENAILDEMIHQRMRGAIMYDKYHL
;
A
#
# COMPACT_ATOMS: atom_id res chain seq x y z
N MET A 1 24.92 -52.26 -103.05
CA MET A 1 25.66 -51.41 -102.08
C MET A 1 24.86 -51.43 -100.78
N LYS A 2 25.26 -52.22 -99.75
CA LYS A 2 26.08 -51.81 -98.59
C LYS A 2 25.67 -50.39 -98.12
N GLN A 3 25.17 -50.14 -96.91
CA GLN A 3 25.80 -50.44 -95.63
C GLN A 3 24.81 -50.52 -94.45
N HIS A 4 25.16 -51.36 -93.48
CA HIS A 4 24.71 -51.41 -92.09
C HIS A 4 25.03 -50.13 -91.30
N ALA A 5 24.24 -49.82 -90.26
CA ALA A 5 24.70 -49.73 -88.85
C ALA A 5 23.67 -49.00 -87.96
N THR A 6 22.97 -49.74 -87.10
CA THR A 6 23.04 -49.73 -85.62
C THR A 6 22.11 -48.74 -84.90
N LYS A 7 20.99 -49.26 -84.41
CA LYS A 7 20.17 -48.70 -83.33
C LYS A 7 20.90 -48.90 -81.99
N THR A 8 21.44 -47.83 -81.41
CA THR A 8 22.01 -47.87 -80.07
C THR A 8 20.92 -47.58 -79.03
N LYS A 9 20.37 -48.64 -78.41
CA LYS A 9 19.61 -48.51 -77.16
C LYS A 9 20.56 -48.05 -76.06
N ARG A 10 20.46 -46.79 -75.62
CA ARG A 10 21.12 -46.33 -74.40
C ARG A 10 20.32 -46.87 -73.20
N SER A 11 20.85 -47.93 -72.62
CA SER A 11 20.50 -48.39 -71.27
C SER A 11 20.96 -47.33 -70.27
N CYS A 12 20.04 -46.72 -69.53
CA CYS A 12 20.35 -45.91 -68.35
C CYS A 12 20.57 -46.85 -67.16
N PRO A 13 21.78 -46.93 -66.58
CA PRO A 13 22.06 -47.74 -65.40
C PRO A 13 22.15 -46.80 -64.19
N PHE A 14 21.03 -46.29 -63.71
CA PHE A 14 20.99 -45.60 -62.42
C PHE A 14 19.66 -45.87 -61.69
N THR A 15 19.40 -47.15 -61.43
CA THR A 15 18.67 -47.55 -60.23
C THR A 15 19.68 -47.69 -59.10
N GLY A 16 19.88 -46.59 -58.35
CA GLY A 16 20.68 -46.52 -57.12
C GLY A 16 19.87 -45.84 -56.00
N PRO A 17 20.05 -46.23 -54.73
CA PRO A 17 18.97 -46.24 -53.74
C PRO A 17 18.65 -44.86 -53.14
N GLY A 18 17.39 -44.67 -52.75
CA GLY A 18 16.83 -43.47 -52.12
C GLY A 18 17.46 -43.10 -50.76
N ARG A 19 18.68 -42.57 -50.75
CA ARG A 19 19.38 -42.09 -49.55
C ARG A 19 19.50 -40.58 -49.41
N LYS A 20 19.22 -39.77 -50.45
CA LYS A 20 19.27 -38.29 -50.35
C LYS A 20 18.04 -37.66 -49.66
N ARG A 21 16.85 -38.27 -49.78
CA ARG A 21 15.58 -37.72 -49.28
C ARG A 21 15.41 -37.84 -47.75
N ARG A 22 16.01 -38.87 -47.14
CA ARG A 22 15.96 -39.09 -45.68
C ARG A 22 16.78 -38.07 -44.88
N ARG A 23 17.89 -37.58 -45.44
CA ARG A 23 18.77 -36.60 -44.78
C ARG A 23 18.13 -35.22 -44.76
N SER A 24 17.51 -34.81 -45.89
CA SER A 24 16.72 -33.57 -45.97
C SER A 24 15.49 -33.58 -45.06
N ASP A 25 14.81 -34.72 -44.91
CA ASP A 25 13.66 -34.84 -44.00
C ASP A 25 14.08 -34.76 -42.51
N GLN A 26 15.27 -35.25 -42.16
CA GLN A 26 15.82 -35.09 -40.81
C GLN A 26 16.22 -33.63 -40.52
N ASP A 27 16.81 -32.94 -41.49
CA ASP A 27 17.16 -31.53 -41.38
C ASP A 27 15.91 -30.63 -41.29
N LEU A 28 14.86 -30.95 -42.05
CA LEU A 28 13.55 -30.29 -41.98
C LEU A 28 12.88 -30.47 -40.61
N LYS A 29 12.90 -31.69 -40.05
CA LYS A 29 12.36 -31.96 -38.72
C LYS A 29 13.13 -31.23 -37.62
N LYS A 30 14.46 -31.12 -37.78
CA LYS A 30 15.30 -30.36 -36.85
C LYS A 30 14.95 -28.87 -36.89
N LEU A 31 14.83 -28.30 -38.08
CA LEU A 31 14.42 -26.91 -38.25
C LEU A 31 13.01 -26.63 -37.71
N GLN A 32 12.06 -27.54 -37.90
CA GLN A 32 10.71 -27.41 -37.31
C GLN A 32 10.76 -27.36 -35.78
N LYS A 33 11.57 -28.23 -35.16
CA LYS A 33 11.77 -28.22 -33.71
C LYS A 33 12.44 -26.94 -33.22
N ASP A 34 13.44 -26.45 -33.96
CA ASP A 34 14.13 -25.20 -33.62
C ASP A 34 13.19 -23.99 -33.74
N VAL A 35 12.29 -23.98 -34.73
CA VAL A 35 11.26 -22.94 -34.89
C VAL A 35 10.27 -22.97 -33.72
N GLU A 36 9.76 -24.15 -33.36
CA GLU A 36 8.84 -24.30 -32.22
C GLU A 36 9.49 -23.84 -30.91
N GLU A 37 10.77 -24.18 -30.70
CA GLU A 37 11.53 -23.70 -29.54
C GLU A 37 11.72 -22.17 -29.56
N LEU A 38 11.99 -21.59 -30.72
CA LEU A 38 12.13 -20.14 -30.88
C LEU A 38 10.80 -19.40 -30.68
N GLU A 39 9.67 -19.97 -31.10
CA GLU A 39 8.33 -19.42 -30.87
C GLU A 39 8.00 -19.40 -29.38
N ILE A 40 8.29 -20.49 -28.66
CA ILE A 40 8.15 -20.56 -27.20
C ILE A 40 9.01 -19.50 -26.52
N ARG A 41 10.28 -19.36 -26.92
CA ARG A 41 11.20 -18.35 -26.38
C ARG A 41 10.75 -16.93 -26.68
N LEU A 42 10.22 -16.67 -27.87
CA LEU A 42 9.70 -15.37 -28.27
C LEU A 42 8.44 -15.00 -27.48
N GLN A 43 7.55 -15.97 -27.27
CA GLN A 43 6.34 -15.79 -26.47
C GLN A 43 6.71 -15.49 -25.01
N ALA A 44 7.66 -16.24 -24.43
CA ALA A 44 8.18 -15.98 -23.09
C ALA A 44 8.83 -14.58 -22.98
N ALA A 45 9.62 -14.16 -23.97
CA ALA A 45 10.24 -12.84 -24.00
C ALA A 45 9.21 -11.69 -24.11
N ARG A 46 8.15 -11.89 -24.91
CA ARG A 46 7.03 -10.94 -25.02
C ARG A 46 6.28 -10.80 -23.70
N SER A 47 5.94 -11.92 -23.05
CA SER A 47 5.29 -11.94 -21.74
C SER A 47 6.13 -11.25 -20.66
N ARG A 48 7.45 -11.46 -20.64
CA ARG A 48 8.37 -10.76 -19.73
C ARG A 48 8.36 -9.26 -19.98
N ARG A 49 8.50 -8.82 -21.23
CA ARG A 49 8.52 -7.39 -21.58
C ARG A 49 7.21 -6.69 -21.25
N THR A 50 6.06 -7.36 -21.42
CA THR A 50 4.77 -6.80 -21.02
C THR A 50 4.65 -6.69 -19.50
N ASN A 51 5.18 -7.68 -18.76
CA ASN A 51 5.17 -7.65 -17.30
C ASN A 51 6.08 -6.52 -16.79
N ASP A 52 7.33 -6.44 -17.25
CA ASP A 52 8.28 -5.39 -16.89
C ASP A 52 7.72 -3.98 -17.10
N LYS A 53 7.01 -3.78 -18.23
CA LYS A 53 6.38 -2.51 -18.53
C LYS A 53 5.23 -2.20 -17.57
N ALA A 54 4.35 -3.16 -17.29
CA ALA A 54 3.24 -3.00 -16.35
C ALA A 54 3.73 -2.73 -14.92
N VAL A 55 4.84 -3.37 -14.52
CA VAL A 55 5.51 -3.17 -13.24
C VAL A 55 6.09 -1.77 -13.16
N GLN A 56 6.88 -1.37 -14.16
CA GLN A 56 7.49 -0.06 -14.18
C GLN A 56 6.45 1.06 -14.17
N GLU A 57 5.36 0.90 -14.91
CA GLU A 57 4.24 1.84 -14.89
C GLU A 57 3.54 1.85 -13.51
N GLY A 58 3.18 0.69 -12.95
CA GLY A 58 2.58 0.56 -11.61
C GLY A 58 3.42 1.20 -10.51
N ALA A 59 4.74 1.05 -10.63
CA ALA A 59 5.71 1.53 -9.68
C ALA A 59 5.94 3.04 -9.78
N GLN A 60 6.06 3.58 -10.99
CA GLN A 60 6.11 5.02 -11.23
C GLN A 60 4.83 5.69 -10.73
N ARG A 61 3.66 5.07 -10.96
CA ARG A 61 2.37 5.57 -10.46
C ARG A 61 2.35 5.62 -8.94
N LEU A 62 2.75 4.54 -8.25
CA LEU A 62 2.79 4.53 -6.79
C LEU A 62 3.84 5.50 -6.24
N GLN A 63 4.99 5.64 -6.90
CA GLN A 63 5.98 6.65 -6.55
C GLN A 63 5.40 8.06 -6.67
N SER A 64 4.67 8.35 -7.75
CA SER A 64 3.97 9.62 -7.93
C SER A 64 2.90 9.87 -6.88
N VAL A 65 2.14 8.83 -6.48
CA VAL A 65 1.20 8.89 -5.34
C VAL A 65 1.93 9.33 -4.09
N LEU A 66 2.97 8.59 -3.71
CA LEU A 66 3.70 8.80 -2.46
C LEU A 66 4.57 10.06 -2.49
N GLN A 67 4.94 10.56 -3.66
CA GLN A 67 5.67 11.82 -3.81
C GLN A 67 4.74 13.04 -3.81
N ALA A 68 3.56 12.94 -4.40
CA ALA A 68 2.51 13.93 -4.20
C ALA A 68 2.17 14.02 -2.71
N CYS A 69 1.95 12.87 -2.05
CA CYS A 69 1.87 12.72 -0.59
C CYS A 69 2.88 13.57 0.18
N ARG A 70 4.15 13.43 -0.20
CA ARG A 70 5.22 14.16 0.44
C ARG A 70 5.11 15.68 0.27
N VAL A 71 4.91 16.16 -0.95
CA VAL A 71 4.98 17.60 -1.27
C VAL A 71 3.85 18.37 -0.58
N GLN A 72 2.66 17.79 -0.48
CA GLN A 72 1.54 18.45 0.19
C GLN A 72 1.69 18.45 1.72
N ALA A 73 2.21 17.37 2.31
CA ALA A 73 2.49 17.31 3.74
C ALA A 73 3.49 18.39 4.22
N GLN A 74 4.27 18.97 3.29
CA GLN A 74 5.19 20.08 3.56
C GLN A 74 4.57 21.48 3.30
N ASN A 75 3.44 21.57 2.59
CA ASN A 75 2.93 22.83 2.03
C ASN A 75 1.55 23.28 2.56
N ASP A 76 0.77 22.43 3.22
CA ASP A 76 -0.54 22.81 3.78
C ASP A 76 -0.54 22.85 5.32
N VAL A 77 -1.11 23.93 5.87
CA VAL A 77 -1.38 24.14 7.30
C VAL A 77 -2.68 23.43 7.73
N ASP A 78 -3.38 22.77 6.80
CA ASP A 78 -4.65 22.08 7.08
C ASP A 78 -4.43 20.58 7.37
N MET A 79 -4.15 20.34 8.65
CA MET A 79 -3.59 19.09 9.20
C MET A 79 -4.58 17.92 9.12
N THR A 80 -4.25 16.89 8.32
CA THR A 80 -5.11 15.71 8.10
C THR A 80 -4.54 14.39 8.63
N PHE A 81 -5.23 13.77 9.60
CA PHE A 81 -5.15 12.34 9.90
C PHE A 81 -5.97 11.56 8.86
N GLY A 82 -5.29 11.14 7.80
CA GLY A 82 -5.85 10.32 6.74
C GLY A 82 -4.86 9.24 6.34
N TYR A 83 -5.39 8.05 6.05
CA TYR A 83 -4.66 6.83 5.70
C TYR A 83 -3.73 6.94 4.49
N ILE A 84 -3.73 8.06 3.77
CA ILE A 84 -2.71 8.44 2.79
C ILE A 84 -2.61 9.97 2.83
N SER A 85 -1.87 10.49 3.81
CA SER A 85 -1.65 11.93 3.96
C SER A 85 -0.88 12.52 2.76
N GLY A 86 -1.42 13.60 2.19
CA GLY A 86 -0.70 14.52 1.31
C GLY A 86 -0.88 14.37 -0.21
N LEU A 87 -1.81 13.56 -0.69
CA LEU A 87 -2.32 13.86 -2.04
C LEU A 87 -3.06 15.20 -1.94
N LYS A 88 -3.33 15.90 -3.06
CA LYS A 88 -4.35 16.95 -3.04
C LYS A 88 -5.67 16.26 -2.72
N CYS A 89 -5.94 16.07 -1.43
CA CYS A 89 -7.18 15.50 -0.98
C CYS A 89 -8.18 16.64 -0.97
N THR A 90 -9.23 16.48 -1.75
CA THR A 90 -10.36 17.39 -1.72
C THR A 90 -11.03 17.30 -0.34
N GLU A 91 -11.96 18.22 -0.08
CA GLU A 91 -12.73 18.31 1.16
C GLU A 91 -13.28 16.94 1.63
N GLN A 92 -13.61 16.86 2.93
CA GLN A 92 -14.30 15.69 3.49
C GLN A 92 -15.50 15.34 2.60
N LEU A 93 -15.65 14.06 2.27
CA LEU A 93 -16.77 13.62 1.45
C LEU A 93 -17.97 13.24 2.32
N GLU A 94 -19.16 13.41 1.77
CA GLU A 94 -20.40 12.97 2.40
C GLU A 94 -20.50 11.45 2.37
N TYR A 95 -21.09 10.90 3.44
CA TYR A 95 -21.46 9.50 3.51
C TYR A 95 -22.65 9.21 2.60
N GLU A 96 -22.52 8.21 1.73
CA GLU A 96 -23.59 7.74 0.86
C GLU A 96 -23.99 6.32 1.28
N PRO A 97 -25.12 6.12 2.00
CA PRO A 97 -25.47 4.83 2.59
C PRO A 97 -25.50 3.66 1.61
N SER A 98 -26.01 3.86 0.39
CA SER A 98 -26.11 2.79 -0.62
C SER A 98 -24.76 2.35 -1.18
N VAL A 99 -23.76 3.23 -1.17
CA VAL A 99 -22.44 3.00 -1.78
C VAL A 99 -21.41 2.64 -0.72
N ASP A 100 -21.41 3.35 0.40
CA ASP A 100 -20.35 3.29 1.39
C ASP A 100 -20.63 2.28 2.52
N ALA A 101 -21.89 2.01 2.85
CA ALA A 101 -22.22 1.08 3.96
C ALA A 101 -21.63 -0.33 3.77
N PRO A 102 -21.67 -0.95 2.58
CA PRO A 102 -21.07 -2.27 2.39
C PRO A 102 -19.55 -2.25 2.59
N ALA A 103 -18.87 -1.20 2.10
CA ALA A 103 -17.43 -1.05 2.22
C ALA A 103 -17.02 -0.83 3.68
N PHE A 104 -17.68 0.09 4.39
CA PHE A 104 -17.39 0.35 5.79
C PHE A 104 -17.72 -0.81 6.70
N LYS A 105 -18.83 -1.53 6.46
CA LYS A 105 -19.16 -2.74 7.22
C LYS A 105 -18.09 -3.81 7.08
N GLN A 106 -17.52 -3.98 5.89
CA GLN A 106 -16.44 -4.94 5.67
C GLN A 106 -15.15 -4.53 6.38
N LEU A 107 -14.76 -3.25 6.28
CA LEU A 107 -13.58 -2.71 6.96
C LEU A 107 -13.71 -2.83 8.49
N GLU A 108 -14.89 -2.50 9.01
CA GLU A 108 -15.17 -2.55 10.44
C GLU A 108 -15.15 -3.99 11.00
N LYS A 109 -15.68 -4.96 10.24
CA LYS A 109 -15.60 -6.37 10.62
C LYS A 109 -14.15 -6.81 10.84
N ASN A 110 -13.25 -6.37 9.98
CA ASN A 110 -11.84 -6.77 10.03
C ASN A 110 -11.11 -6.17 11.25
N LEU A 111 -11.57 -5.05 11.82
CA LEU A 111 -10.94 -4.44 13.00
C LEU A 111 -11.01 -5.31 14.26
N GLN A 112 -12.04 -6.15 14.39
CA GLN A 112 -12.11 -7.07 15.53
C GLN A 112 -11.04 -8.16 15.41
N ASP A 113 -10.95 -8.80 14.23
CA ASP A 113 -9.94 -9.81 13.94
C ASP A 113 -8.52 -9.24 14.10
N GLN A 114 -8.31 -7.98 13.73
CA GLN A 114 -7.04 -7.27 13.95
C GLN A 114 -6.72 -7.12 15.44
N TYR A 115 -7.69 -6.72 16.26
CA TYR A 115 -7.47 -6.56 17.70
C TYR A 115 -7.08 -7.89 18.35
N ASP A 116 -7.78 -8.97 17.99
CA ASP A 116 -7.50 -10.31 18.52
C ASP A 116 -6.11 -10.84 18.10
N GLN A 117 -5.56 -10.33 16.99
CA GLN A 117 -4.24 -10.70 16.46
C GLN A 117 -3.11 -9.74 16.87
N LEU A 118 -3.42 -8.67 17.61
CA LEU A 118 -2.49 -7.58 17.92
C LEU A 118 -1.14 -8.08 18.46
N ASP A 119 -1.18 -8.92 19.49
CA ASP A 119 0.03 -9.40 20.17
C ASP A 119 0.90 -10.27 19.24
N LEU A 120 0.27 -11.09 18.39
CA LEU A 120 0.96 -11.92 17.40
C LEU A 120 1.64 -11.04 16.34
N VAL A 121 0.93 -10.02 15.84
CA VAL A 121 1.48 -9.08 14.85
C VAL A 121 2.64 -8.30 15.46
N PHE A 122 2.52 -7.84 16.70
CA PHE A 122 3.59 -7.10 17.39
C PHE A 122 4.80 -7.99 17.67
N GLN A 123 4.57 -9.27 18.00
CA GLN A 123 5.66 -10.23 18.15
C GLN A 123 6.41 -10.45 16.82
N ASP A 124 5.69 -10.69 15.73
CA ASP A 124 6.27 -10.89 14.39
C ASP A 124 6.97 -9.63 13.87
N ALA A 125 6.41 -8.46 14.16
CA ALA A 125 7.00 -7.15 13.87
C ALA A 125 8.19 -6.79 14.79
N GLY A 126 8.52 -7.64 15.78
CA GLY A 126 9.60 -7.41 16.72
C GLY A 126 9.36 -6.26 17.71
N LEU A 127 8.11 -5.85 17.92
CA LEU A 127 7.66 -4.78 18.82
C LEU A 127 7.33 -5.27 20.24
N ASN A 128 7.28 -6.58 20.49
CA ASN A 128 6.90 -7.12 21.81
C ASN A 128 8.01 -7.00 22.89
N GLN A 129 9.17 -6.47 22.53
CA GLN A 129 10.20 -6.03 23.47
C GLN A 129 10.01 -4.52 23.66
N ASP A 130 10.24 -3.97 24.86
CA ASP A 130 10.22 -2.53 25.18
C ASP A 130 11.33 -1.77 24.42
N LYS A 131 11.34 -1.88 23.10
CA LYS A 131 12.27 -1.24 22.22
C LYS A 131 11.95 0.23 22.18
N THR A 132 12.99 1.03 22.36
CA THR A 132 12.98 2.46 22.09
C THR A 132 13.75 2.70 20.80
N ASP A 133 13.35 3.71 20.04
CA ASP A 133 14.01 4.14 18.79
C ASP A 133 14.19 3.04 17.74
N TYR A 134 13.16 2.21 17.57
CA TYR A 134 13.09 1.18 16.54
C TYR A 134 12.39 1.70 15.28
N CYS A 135 12.93 1.38 14.11
CA CYS A 135 12.32 1.65 12.82
C CYS A 135 12.76 0.58 11.83
N ASP A 136 11.80 -0.09 11.21
CA ASP A 136 12.05 -1.17 10.26
C ASP A 136 11.01 -1.15 9.14
N ALA A 137 11.39 -1.65 7.97
CA ALA A 137 10.49 -1.85 6.85
C ALA A 137 10.89 -3.11 6.08
N GLN A 138 9.97 -4.05 5.96
CA GLN A 138 10.25 -5.36 5.36
C GLN A 138 9.16 -5.75 4.36
N VAL A 139 9.56 -6.44 3.29
CA VAL A 139 8.61 -7.07 2.37
C VAL A 139 8.26 -8.44 2.93
N VAL A 140 6.99 -8.62 3.29
CA VAL A 140 6.47 -9.89 3.79
C VAL A 140 5.82 -10.62 2.63
N THR A 141 6.23 -11.88 2.41
CA THR A 141 5.73 -12.74 1.34
C THR A 141 5.12 -14.01 1.93
N GLY A 142 4.16 -14.59 1.21
CA GLY A 142 3.44 -15.79 1.66
C GLY A 142 2.29 -15.50 2.63
N GLY A 143 1.45 -16.52 2.87
CA GLY A 143 0.25 -16.40 3.70
C GLY A 143 -1.02 -16.01 2.92
N GLN A 144 -2.16 -16.00 3.60
CA GLN A 144 -3.47 -15.74 2.97
C GLN A 144 -3.66 -14.29 2.51
N GLN A 145 -2.89 -13.35 3.07
CA GLN A 145 -2.96 -11.92 2.75
C GLN A 145 -2.20 -11.54 1.46
N GLY A 146 -1.35 -12.43 0.95
CA GLY A 146 -0.44 -12.15 -0.18
C GLY A 146 0.79 -11.34 0.25
N THR A 147 1.54 -10.83 -0.72
CA THR A 147 2.74 -10.01 -0.46
C THR A 147 2.36 -8.58 -0.10
N PHE A 148 2.94 -8.07 0.99
CA PHE A 148 2.76 -6.69 1.45
C PHE A 148 4.07 -6.13 2.01
N VAL A 149 4.10 -4.84 2.28
CA VAL A 149 5.19 -4.17 2.98
C VAL A 149 4.76 -3.89 4.41
N ARG A 150 5.52 -4.38 5.38
CA ARG A 150 5.34 -4.08 6.79
C ARG A 150 6.28 -2.96 7.21
N PHE A 151 5.74 -1.95 7.89
CA PHE A 151 6.48 -0.89 8.55
C PHE A 151 6.28 -1.03 10.06
N SER A 152 7.38 -1.01 10.81
CA SER A 152 7.36 -1.15 12.27
C SER A 152 8.16 -0.03 12.90
N THR A 153 7.58 0.67 13.87
CA THR A 153 8.29 1.72 14.62
C THR A 153 8.02 1.61 16.11
N ALA A 154 9.01 1.96 16.93
CA ALA A 154 8.85 2.17 18.36
C ALA A 154 9.62 3.42 18.79
N LYS A 155 8.94 4.38 19.43
CA LYS A 155 9.51 5.68 19.80
C LYS A 155 8.98 6.15 21.14
N VAL A 156 9.85 6.79 21.94
CA VAL A 156 9.44 7.42 23.19
C VAL A 156 9.24 8.90 22.94
N ALA A 157 8.09 9.43 23.34
CA ALA A 157 7.79 10.85 23.24
C ALA A 157 7.49 11.45 24.63
N PRO A 158 7.84 12.74 24.87
CA PRO A 158 7.71 13.38 26.17
C PRO A 158 6.29 13.93 26.42
N PHE A 159 5.28 13.08 26.23
CA PHE A 159 3.87 13.46 26.37
C PHE A 159 3.13 12.47 27.27
N GLU A 160 2.15 12.97 28.02
CA GLU A 160 1.24 12.14 28.80
C GLU A 160 0.28 11.36 27.90
N LEU A 161 -0.03 10.14 28.31
CA LEU A 161 -0.91 9.23 27.59
C LEU A 161 -2.29 9.86 27.27
N ASP A 162 -2.87 10.59 28.23
CA ASP A 162 -4.19 11.22 28.06
C ASP A 162 -4.15 12.36 27.04
N THR A 163 -3.09 13.17 27.04
CA THR A 163 -2.88 14.24 26.05
C THR A 163 -2.74 13.65 24.66
N ILE A 164 -1.97 12.57 24.52
CA ILE A 164 -1.83 11.85 23.25
C ILE A 164 -3.19 11.30 22.79
N SER A 165 -3.93 10.64 23.69
CA SER A 165 -5.26 10.11 23.42
C SER A 165 -6.22 11.17 22.89
N GLY A 166 -6.23 12.33 23.55
CA GLY A 166 -7.06 13.47 23.20
C GLY A 166 -6.70 14.02 21.82
N ALA A 167 -5.42 14.26 21.58
CA ALA A 167 -4.92 14.77 20.31
C ALA A 167 -5.19 13.79 19.15
N MET A 168 -4.86 12.50 19.30
CA MET A 168 -5.13 11.48 18.28
C MET A 168 -6.62 11.40 17.95
N TRP A 169 -7.49 11.37 18.96
CA TRP A 169 -8.93 11.22 18.74
C TRP A 169 -9.59 12.49 18.20
N SER A 170 -9.14 13.67 18.66
CA SER A 170 -9.58 14.96 18.14
C SER A 170 -9.19 15.14 16.68
N SER A 171 -7.95 14.78 16.33
CA SER A 171 -7.48 14.74 14.95
C SER A 171 -8.36 13.79 14.13
N ALA A 172 -8.53 12.53 14.54
CA ALA A 172 -9.39 11.59 13.81
C ALA A 172 -10.82 12.14 13.55
N LYS A 173 -11.43 12.82 14.52
CA LYS A 173 -12.74 13.48 14.36
C LYS A 173 -12.76 14.54 13.26
N LYS A 174 -11.72 15.36 13.16
CA LYS A 174 -11.58 16.38 12.11
C LYS A 174 -11.48 15.78 10.70
N HIS A 175 -11.33 14.46 10.57
CA HIS A 175 -11.24 13.79 9.27
C HIS A 175 -12.34 12.76 9.06
N ALA A 176 -13.31 12.69 9.98
CA ALA A 176 -14.46 11.85 9.81
C ALA A 176 -15.25 12.24 8.55
N VAL A 177 -15.89 11.24 7.96
CA VAL A 177 -16.85 11.41 6.87
C VAL A 177 -17.99 12.35 7.29
N LEU A 178 -18.46 13.19 6.36
CA LEU A 178 -19.56 14.11 6.63
C LEU A 178 -20.91 13.41 6.67
N ASN A 179 -21.84 13.99 7.43
CA ASN A 179 -23.27 13.62 7.48
C ASN A 179 -23.55 12.16 7.84
N MET A 180 -22.59 11.43 8.42
CA MET A 180 -22.83 10.09 8.94
C MET A 180 -23.52 10.18 10.30
N SER A 181 -24.77 9.72 10.37
CA SER A 181 -25.49 9.68 11.65
C SER A 181 -24.97 8.54 12.54
N SER A 182 -25.21 8.65 13.85
CA SER A 182 -24.90 7.57 14.79
C SER A 182 -25.69 6.28 14.51
N GLU A 183 -26.85 6.39 13.87
CA GLU A 183 -27.73 5.26 13.54
C GLU A 183 -27.28 4.53 12.28
N ASP A 184 -26.74 5.25 11.29
CA ASP A 184 -26.37 4.70 9.98
C ASP A 184 -25.13 3.81 9.97
N ALA A 185 -24.30 3.88 11.03
CA ALA A 185 -23.03 3.16 11.09
C ALA A 185 -22.93 2.17 12.26
N GLY A 186 -23.95 2.07 13.12
CA GLY A 186 -23.75 1.44 14.44
C GLY A 186 -22.62 2.12 15.22
N CYS A 187 -22.47 3.44 15.05
CA CYS A 187 -21.29 4.20 15.40
C CYS A 187 -21.06 4.18 16.92
N SER A 188 -20.18 3.29 17.39
CA SER A 188 -19.67 3.36 18.74
C SER A 188 -18.87 4.66 18.90
N LYS A 189 -18.90 5.28 20.09
CA LYS A 189 -18.10 6.48 20.44
C LYS A 189 -16.59 6.32 20.20
N SER A 190 -16.15 5.10 19.94
CA SER A 190 -14.78 4.67 19.73
C SER A 190 -14.45 4.27 18.29
N THR A 191 -15.35 4.45 17.32
CA THR A 191 -15.13 4.14 15.90
C THR A 191 -15.29 5.41 15.05
N MET A 192 -14.44 5.57 14.04
CA MET A 192 -14.47 6.69 13.08
C MET A 192 -14.42 6.14 11.66
N TYR A 193 -15.14 6.78 10.74
CA TYR A 193 -15.16 6.45 9.32
C TYR A 193 -14.58 7.61 8.54
N ILE A 194 -13.74 7.31 7.55
CA ILE A 194 -13.02 8.30 6.76
C ILE A 194 -13.35 8.06 5.29
N LYS A 195 -13.78 9.10 4.57
CA LYS A 195 -14.00 9.10 3.12
C LYS A 195 -13.35 10.35 2.53
N ARG A 196 -12.40 10.18 1.62
CA ARG A 196 -11.68 11.31 0.98
C ARG A 196 -11.35 10.97 -0.46
N GLN A 197 -11.38 11.96 -1.34
CA GLN A 197 -10.81 11.82 -2.67
C GLN A 197 -9.46 12.51 -2.70
N CYS A 198 -8.49 11.87 -3.33
CA CYS A 198 -7.11 12.28 -3.31
C CYS A 198 -6.52 12.21 -4.72
N MET A 199 -6.00 13.35 -5.20
CA MET A 199 -5.53 13.50 -6.57
C MET A 199 -4.08 13.03 -6.73
N LEU A 200 -3.88 11.99 -7.54
CA LEU A 200 -2.57 11.49 -7.93
C LEU A 200 -2.09 12.24 -9.17
N GLN A 201 -0.98 12.96 -9.06
CA GLN A 201 -0.38 13.58 -10.23
C GLN A 201 0.55 12.59 -10.93
N HIS A 202 0.25 12.22 -12.16
CA HIS A 202 1.11 11.32 -12.94
C HIS A 202 2.42 11.98 -13.37
N ASP A 203 2.41 13.31 -13.59
CA ASP A 203 3.55 14.15 -13.95
C ASP A 203 3.36 15.54 -13.31
N LYS A 204 4.45 16.17 -12.84
CA LYS A 204 4.41 17.55 -12.31
C LYS A 204 3.93 18.58 -13.34
N ASN A 205 4.02 18.25 -14.62
CA ASN A 205 3.67 19.13 -15.74
C ASN A 205 2.31 18.82 -16.39
N SER A 206 1.59 17.77 -15.93
CA SER A 206 0.28 17.44 -16.46
C SER A 206 -0.82 17.97 -15.54
N PRO A 207 -1.81 18.73 -16.07
CA PRO A 207 -2.92 19.24 -15.26
C PRO A 207 -3.90 18.14 -14.82
N ASP A 208 -3.87 16.97 -15.45
CA ASP A 208 -4.83 15.89 -15.21
C ASP A 208 -4.28 14.88 -14.19
N GLY A 209 -4.76 14.98 -12.94
CA GLY A 209 -4.51 13.99 -11.90
C GLY A 209 -5.56 12.86 -11.91
N ILE A 210 -5.21 11.71 -11.33
CA ILE A 210 -6.14 10.59 -11.12
C ILE A 210 -6.76 10.74 -9.73
N ALA A 211 -8.09 10.84 -9.66
CA ALA A 211 -8.83 10.92 -8.41
C ALA A 211 -8.97 9.54 -7.75
N VAL A 212 -8.19 9.25 -6.71
CA VAL A 212 -8.33 8.01 -5.92
C VAL A 212 -9.26 8.25 -4.73
N LEU A 213 -10.25 7.39 -4.58
CA LEU A 213 -11.20 7.45 -3.47
C LEU A 213 -10.69 6.60 -2.32
N LEU A 214 -10.37 7.25 -1.21
CA LEU A 214 -9.97 6.63 0.03
C LEU A 214 -11.18 6.39 0.92
N ARG A 215 -11.27 5.17 1.45
CA ARG A 215 -12.19 4.78 2.51
C ARG A 215 -11.41 4.14 3.64
N GLY A 216 -11.76 4.44 4.88
CA GLY A 216 -11.15 3.75 6.01
C GLY A 216 -11.99 3.80 7.27
N VAL A 217 -11.68 2.89 8.19
CA VAL A 217 -12.30 2.81 9.51
C VAL A 217 -11.21 2.76 10.55
N CYS A 218 -11.34 3.60 11.57
CA CYS A 218 -10.47 3.66 12.73
C CYS A 218 -11.23 3.24 13.97
N ARG A 219 -10.63 2.46 14.87
CA ARG A 219 -11.22 2.15 16.17
C ARG A 219 -10.20 2.29 17.29
N ARG A 220 -10.62 2.93 18.38
CA ARG A 220 -9.82 3.15 19.59
C ARG A 220 -10.31 2.27 20.73
N PHE A 221 -9.37 1.60 21.38
CA PHE A 221 -9.57 0.84 22.61
C PHE A 221 -8.77 1.51 23.71
N VAL A 222 -9.46 1.91 24.79
CA VAL A 222 -8.83 2.53 25.96
C VAL A 222 -8.76 1.46 27.05
N GLU A 223 -7.54 1.08 27.40
CA GLU A 223 -7.25 0.07 28.43
C GLU A 223 -6.61 0.76 29.65
N PRO A 224 -6.56 0.12 30.83
CA PRO A 224 -6.07 0.76 32.04
C PRO A 224 -4.65 1.36 31.97
N HIS A 225 -3.77 0.81 31.12
CA HIS A 225 -2.36 1.20 31.04
C HIS A 225 -1.89 1.56 29.62
N ARG A 226 -2.77 1.44 28.64
CA ARG A 226 -2.42 1.67 27.23
C ARG A 226 -3.65 2.05 26.41
N ILE A 227 -3.39 2.62 25.25
CA ILE A 227 -4.39 2.92 24.23
C ILE A 227 -3.99 2.14 23.00
N VAL A 228 -4.95 1.44 22.41
CA VAL A 228 -4.78 0.75 21.13
C VAL A 228 -5.63 1.46 20.09
N LEU A 229 -5.00 1.86 18.99
CA LEU A 229 -5.67 2.42 17.82
C LEU A 229 -5.45 1.48 16.64
N LEU A 230 -6.55 0.99 16.08
CA LEU A 230 -6.54 0.12 14.92
C LEU A 230 -7.15 0.82 13.73
N TRP A 231 -6.68 0.48 12.54
CA TRP A 231 -7.32 0.94 11.33
C TRP A 231 -7.21 -0.02 10.15
N GLU A 232 -8.21 0.10 9.29
CA GLU A 232 -8.19 -0.51 7.97
C GLU A 232 -8.68 0.50 6.92
N GLY A 233 -8.01 0.54 5.78
CA GLY A 233 -8.36 1.44 4.69
C GLY A 233 -8.07 0.89 3.30
N THR A 234 -8.81 1.40 2.33
CA THR A 234 -8.65 1.13 0.91
C THR A 234 -8.51 2.43 0.12
N GLY A 235 -7.77 2.35 -1.00
CA GLY A 235 -7.73 3.36 -2.03
C GLY A 235 -8.22 2.79 -3.35
N ASP A 236 -9.42 3.20 -3.75
CA ASP A 236 -10.10 2.72 -4.95
C ASP A 236 -9.78 3.63 -6.14
N TRP A 237 -9.40 2.99 -7.26
CA TRP A 237 -9.15 3.69 -8.51
C TRP A 237 -10.47 4.12 -9.18
N PRO A 238 -10.51 5.26 -9.88
CA PRO A 238 -11.71 5.69 -10.57
C PRO A 238 -12.07 4.74 -11.72
N LEU A 239 -13.35 4.64 -12.05
CA LEU A 239 -13.87 3.59 -12.94
C LEU A 239 -13.26 3.64 -14.35
N ASP A 240 -13.13 4.83 -14.92
CA ASP A 240 -12.50 5.07 -16.23
C ASP A 240 -11.02 4.63 -16.24
N TYR A 241 -10.36 4.73 -15.09
CA TYR A 241 -8.99 4.27 -14.92
C TYR A 241 -8.94 2.74 -14.89
N VAL A 242 -9.80 2.09 -14.12
CA VAL A 242 -9.91 0.62 -14.07
C VAL A 242 -10.30 0.06 -15.43
N GLN A 243 -11.16 0.72 -16.20
CA GLN A 243 -11.50 0.29 -17.57
C GLN A 243 -10.28 0.31 -18.51
N ARG A 244 -9.40 1.30 -18.37
CA ARG A 244 -8.13 1.40 -19.12
C ARG A 244 -7.05 0.46 -18.58
N HIS A 245 -7.15 0.10 -17.30
CA HIS A 245 -6.20 -0.74 -16.57
C HIS A 245 -6.97 -1.82 -15.81
N PRO A 246 -7.58 -2.80 -16.50
CA PRO A 246 -8.49 -3.77 -15.88
C PRO A 246 -7.81 -4.65 -14.84
N SER A 247 -6.48 -4.64 -14.84
CA SER A 247 -5.70 -5.37 -13.89
C SER A 247 -5.45 -4.60 -12.60
N SER A 248 -5.72 -3.29 -12.46
CA SER A 248 -5.43 -2.53 -11.23
C SER A 248 -6.18 -3.07 -10.00
N ALA A 249 -5.45 -3.34 -8.90
CA ALA A 249 -6.03 -3.68 -7.60
C ALA A 249 -6.07 -2.45 -6.68
N PRO A 250 -6.98 -2.38 -5.69
CA PRO A 250 -7.02 -1.27 -4.75
C PRO A 250 -5.78 -1.23 -3.86
N ILE A 251 -5.40 -0.03 -3.44
CA ILE A 251 -4.42 0.17 -2.37
C ILE A 251 -5.07 -0.33 -1.08
N ARG A 252 -4.34 -1.05 -0.23
CA ARG A 252 -4.83 -1.48 1.08
C ARG A 252 -3.83 -1.13 2.17
N GLU A 253 -4.33 -0.63 3.28
CA GLU A 253 -3.56 -0.32 4.47
C GLU A 253 -4.26 -0.89 5.69
N ARG A 254 -3.50 -1.63 6.49
CA ARG A 254 -3.91 -2.10 7.81
C ARG A 254 -2.89 -1.60 8.80
N GLY A 255 -3.33 -1.02 9.91
CA GLY A 255 -2.37 -0.52 10.89
C GLY A 255 -2.84 -0.62 12.32
N TYR A 256 -1.83 -0.61 13.18
CA TYR A 256 -1.90 -0.83 14.60
C TYR A 256 -1.02 0.22 15.25
N CYS A 257 -1.53 0.90 16.27
CA CYS A 257 -0.74 1.78 17.11
C CYS A 257 -1.08 1.51 18.57
N VAL A 258 -0.06 1.21 19.37
CA VAL A 258 -0.17 1.07 20.81
C VAL A 258 0.59 2.22 21.45
N VAL A 259 -0.06 2.93 22.36
CA VAL A 259 0.53 3.99 23.17
C VAL A 259 0.41 3.59 24.63
N GLN A 260 1.51 3.62 25.37
CA GLN A 260 1.52 3.28 26.80
C GLN A 260 2.48 4.18 27.57
N ASN A 261 2.27 4.30 28.88
CA ASN A 261 3.20 5.03 29.74
C ASN A 261 4.59 4.39 29.71
N PHE A 262 5.63 5.20 29.58
CA PHE A 262 7.02 4.76 29.59
C PHE A 262 7.71 5.22 30.87
N HIS A 263 8.05 4.27 31.74
CA HIS A 263 8.75 4.57 32.98
C HIS A 263 10.26 4.46 32.78
N ASN A 264 10.95 5.60 32.79
CA ASN A 264 12.41 5.61 32.86
C ASN A 264 12.86 5.41 34.32
N SER A 265 13.78 4.47 34.58
CA SER A 265 14.22 4.08 35.93
C SER A 265 14.93 5.20 36.72
N LYS A 266 15.14 6.37 36.11
CA LYS A 266 15.87 7.51 36.69
C LYS A 266 14.93 8.69 36.89
N ASN A 267 14.29 8.82 38.07
CA ASN A 267 13.71 10.03 38.70
C ASN A 267 13.20 11.16 37.76
N SER A 268 12.67 10.84 36.59
CA SER A 268 12.24 11.82 35.59
C SER A 268 10.85 12.28 35.98
N ARG A 269 10.71 13.56 36.29
CA ARG A 269 9.40 14.20 36.49
C ARG A 269 8.65 14.40 35.17
N THR A 270 9.32 14.25 34.02
CA THR A 270 8.69 14.38 32.71
C THR A 270 7.91 13.12 32.39
N PRO A 271 6.60 13.22 32.11
CA PRO A 271 5.82 12.10 31.64
C PRO A 271 6.31 11.68 30.25
N LEU A 272 6.54 10.38 30.08
CA LEU A 272 6.97 9.80 28.81
C LEU A 272 5.96 8.73 28.39
N SER A 273 5.73 8.63 27.10
CA SER A 273 4.91 7.57 26.51
C SER A 273 5.67 6.85 25.40
N LEU A 274 5.52 5.53 25.32
CA LEU A 274 6.04 4.70 24.26
C LEU A 274 4.95 4.55 23.19
N PHE A 275 5.28 4.91 21.96
CA PHE A 275 4.50 4.67 20.75
C PHE A 275 5.07 3.48 20.02
N GLN A 276 4.22 2.51 19.72
CA GLN A 276 4.58 1.36 18.88
C GLN A 276 3.59 1.26 17.75
N THR A 277 4.07 1.31 16.51
CA THR A 277 3.22 1.31 15.33
C THR A 277 3.64 0.19 14.38
N CYS A 278 2.67 -0.58 13.90
CA CYS A 278 2.85 -1.59 12.86
C CYS A 278 1.87 -1.30 11.73
N ILE A 279 2.33 -1.29 10.48
CA ILE A 279 1.49 -1.02 9.31
C ILE A 279 1.81 -2.01 8.20
N ASP A 280 0.79 -2.71 7.75
CA ASP A 280 0.82 -3.60 6.60
C ASP A 280 0.18 -2.89 5.41
N MET A 281 1.00 -2.55 4.42
CA MET A 281 0.56 -1.85 3.21
C MET A 281 0.71 -2.75 1.98
N THR A 282 -0.40 -2.92 1.27
CA THR A 282 -0.41 -3.55 -0.06
C THR A 282 -0.56 -2.46 -1.10
N PRO A 283 0.43 -2.28 -1.99
CA PRO A 283 0.30 -1.30 -3.05
C PRO A 283 -0.78 -1.76 -4.03
N GLY A 284 -1.56 -0.82 -4.57
CA GLY A 284 -2.63 -1.08 -5.54
C GLY A 284 -2.11 -1.45 -6.94
N LEU A 285 -1.25 -2.47 -6.98
CA LEU A 285 -0.65 -3.02 -8.19
C LEU A 285 -1.61 -3.98 -8.88
N SER A 286 -1.22 -4.51 -10.02
CA SER A 286 -2.13 -5.32 -10.82
C SER A 286 -2.52 -6.64 -10.12
N ALA A 287 -3.82 -6.97 -10.06
CA ALA A 287 -4.43 -8.14 -9.44
C ALA A 287 -3.97 -9.50 -10.02
N GLY A 288 -3.16 -9.49 -11.08
CA GLY A 288 -2.51 -10.68 -11.64
C GLY A 288 -0.99 -10.70 -11.49
N ILE A 289 -0.41 -9.70 -10.81
CA ILE A 289 1.03 -9.63 -10.57
C ILE A 289 1.38 -10.53 -9.37
N ALA A 290 2.20 -11.54 -9.64
CA ALA A 290 2.83 -12.34 -8.60
C ALA A 290 3.86 -11.47 -7.86
N MET A 291 3.44 -10.81 -6.80
CA MET A 291 4.25 -9.84 -6.04
C MET A 291 5.51 -10.44 -5.38
N ASP A 292 5.63 -11.77 -5.38
CA ASP A 292 6.79 -12.53 -4.91
C ASP A 292 7.94 -12.62 -5.94
N GLN A 293 7.72 -12.18 -7.19
CA GLN A 293 8.78 -12.20 -8.20
C GLN A 293 9.89 -11.18 -7.87
N PRO A 294 11.17 -11.49 -8.16
CA PRO A 294 12.31 -10.65 -7.80
C PRO A 294 12.20 -9.19 -8.27
N GLU A 295 11.66 -8.96 -9.48
CA GLU A 295 11.46 -7.62 -10.03
C GLU A 295 10.47 -6.78 -9.20
N HIS A 296 9.40 -7.39 -8.68
CA HIS A 296 8.40 -6.72 -7.86
C HIS A 296 8.91 -6.48 -6.45
N LEU A 297 9.64 -7.46 -5.88
CA LEU A 297 10.31 -7.28 -4.59
C LEU A 297 11.32 -6.14 -4.63
N LYS A 298 12.10 -6.04 -5.72
CA LYS A 298 13.03 -4.93 -5.93
C LYS A 298 12.29 -3.60 -6.05
N MET A 299 11.19 -3.54 -6.78
CA MET A 299 10.36 -2.36 -6.90
C MET A 299 9.75 -1.92 -5.53
N LEU A 300 9.29 -2.88 -4.73
CA LEU A 300 8.84 -2.64 -3.34
C LEU A 300 9.94 -2.02 -2.50
N SER A 301 11.15 -2.58 -2.57
CA SER A 301 12.33 -2.11 -1.85
C SER A 301 12.80 -0.73 -2.30
N ASP A 302 12.97 -0.53 -3.61
CA ASP A 302 13.68 0.63 -4.17
C ASP A 302 12.76 1.86 -4.27
N MET A 303 11.44 1.67 -4.35
CA MET A 303 10.50 2.77 -4.59
C MET A 303 9.38 2.86 -3.56
N VAL A 304 8.76 1.75 -3.19
CA VAL A 304 7.58 1.78 -2.32
C VAL A 304 7.97 2.08 -0.87
N ILE A 305 8.94 1.34 -0.32
CA ILE A 305 9.44 1.55 1.04
C ILE A 305 9.93 2.99 1.26
N PRO A 306 10.83 3.56 0.45
CA PRO A 306 11.35 4.90 0.70
C PRO A 306 10.28 5.99 0.59
N SER A 307 9.31 5.82 -0.30
CA SER A 307 8.28 6.81 -0.52
C SER A 307 7.21 6.75 0.59
N TYR A 308 6.84 5.55 1.03
CA TYR A 308 5.91 5.38 2.14
C TYR A 308 6.53 5.72 3.49
N ARG A 309 7.84 5.50 3.70
CA ARG A 309 8.54 5.97 4.91
C ARG A 309 8.40 7.48 5.11
N LYS A 310 8.57 8.26 4.04
CA LYS A 310 8.39 9.73 4.09
C LYS A 310 6.96 10.12 4.43
N LEU A 311 5.99 9.35 3.95
CA LEU A 311 4.58 9.53 4.31
C LEU A 311 4.36 9.26 5.80
N LEU A 312 4.97 8.22 6.37
CA LEU A 312 4.87 7.94 7.80
C LEU A 312 5.54 9.02 8.66
N GLU A 313 6.72 9.50 8.25
CA GLU A 313 7.42 10.62 8.92
C GLU A 313 6.54 11.88 8.94
N ALA A 314 5.85 12.19 7.84
CA ALA A 314 4.91 13.30 7.78
C ALA A 314 3.71 13.11 8.72
N ARG A 315 3.13 11.90 8.80
CA ARG A 315 2.03 11.60 9.74
C ARG A 315 2.46 11.77 11.19
N GLU A 316 3.67 11.33 11.52
CA GLU A 316 4.24 11.47 12.86
C GLU A 316 4.39 12.95 13.24
N GLN A 317 4.97 13.77 12.36
CA GLN A 317 5.10 15.20 12.59
C GLN A 317 3.74 15.90 12.80
N LEU A 318 2.72 15.52 12.03
CA LEU A 318 1.36 16.05 12.20
C LEU A 318 0.76 15.66 13.56
N LEU A 319 1.00 14.42 14.01
CA LEU A 319 0.54 13.97 15.32
C LEU A 319 1.25 14.74 16.45
N GLU A 320 2.56 14.92 16.37
CA GLU A 320 3.32 15.72 17.34
C GLU A 320 2.80 17.15 17.43
N ASN A 321 2.59 17.80 16.28
CA ASN A 321 2.02 19.15 16.24
C ASN A 321 0.63 19.20 16.88
N ALA A 322 -0.24 18.23 16.58
CA ALA A 322 -1.58 18.16 17.18
C ALA A 322 -1.54 17.94 18.70
N ILE A 323 -0.57 17.17 19.20
CA ILE A 323 -0.34 16.99 20.64
C ILE A 323 0.09 18.31 21.27
N LEU A 324 1.04 19.02 20.66
CA LEU A 324 1.51 20.32 21.15
C LEU A 324 0.38 21.36 21.17
N ASP A 325 -0.45 21.42 20.13
CA ASP A 325 -1.61 22.31 20.06
C ASP A 325 -2.62 22.00 21.18
N GLU A 326 -2.92 20.73 21.43
CA GLU A 326 -3.82 20.32 22.51
C GLU A 326 -3.25 20.73 23.88
N MET A 327 -1.96 20.55 24.11
CA MET A 327 -1.30 21.01 25.35
C MET A 327 -1.41 22.53 25.53
N ILE A 328 -1.20 23.30 24.47
CA ILE A 328 -1.35 24.76 24.49
C ILE A 328 -2.80 25.14 24.82
N HIS A 329 -3.77 24.50 24.17
CA HIS A 329 -5.19 24.74 24.43
C HIS A 329 -5.62 24.37 25.86
N GLN A 330 -5.11 23.28 26.42
CA GLN A 330 -5.38 22.89 27.81
C GLN A 330 -4.80 23.90 28.80
N ARG A 331 -3.57 24.36 28.55
CA ARG A 331 -2.92 25.39 29.38
C ARG A 331 -3.68 26.71 29.35
N MET A 332 -4.12 27.15 28.17
CA MET A 332 -4.93 28.37 28.03
C MET A 332 -6.30 28.25 28.72
N ARG A 333 -6.99 27.09 28.59
CA ARG A 333 -8.25 26.83 29.30
C ARG A 333 -8.07 26.84 30.82
N GLY A 334 -6.98 26.28 31.33
CA GLY A 334 -6.62 26.32 32.74
C GLY A 334 -6.36 27.72 33.28
N ALA A 335 -5.67 28.57 32.51
CA ALA A 335 -5.40 29.97 32.89
C ALA A 335 -6.69 30.81 32.98
N ILE A 336 -7.61 30.66 32.01
CA ILE A 336 -8.89 31.39 32.00
C ILE A 336 -9.79 30.98 33.16
N MET A 337 -9.77 29.70 33.56
CA MET A 337 -10.50 29.23 34.74
C MET A 337 -9.90 29.82 36.03
N TYR A 338 -8.58 29.87 36.15
CA TYR A 338 -7.91 30.47 37.31
C TYR A 338 -8.25 31.95 37.51
N ASP A 339 -8.35 32.73 36.43
CA ASP A 339 -8.77 34.14 36.50
C ASP A 339 -10.25 34.32 36.89
N LYS A 340 -11.10 33.32 36.63
CA LYS A 340 -12.54 33.36 36.93
C LYS A 340 -12.89 32.99 38.38
N TYR A 341 -11.96 32.37 39.11
CA TYR A 341 -12.12 32.00 40.53
C TYR A 341 -11.32 32.90 41.49
N HIS A 342 -10.64 33.92 40.95
CA HIS A 342 -9.89 34.93 41.73
C HIS A 342 -10.37 36.38 41.49
N LEU A 343 -11.56 36.54 40.92
CA LEU A 343 -12.40 37.75 40.98
C LEU A 343 -13.62 37.43 41.83
#